data_AF-A0A9W3ERP4-F1
#
_entry.id   AF-A0A9W3ERP4-F1
#
_cell.length_a   1.000
_cell.length_b   1.000
_cell.length_c   1.000
_cell.angle_alpha   90.00
_cell.angle_beta   90.00
_cell.angle_gamma   90.00
#
_symmetry.space_group_name_H-M   'P 1'
#
loop_
_entity.id
_entity.type
_entity.pdbx_description
1 polymer ?
#
loop_
_entity_poly.entity_id
_entity_poly.type
_entity_poly.pdbx_seq_one_letter_code
_entity_poly.pdbx_strand_id
1 'polypeptide(L)'
;MRPSYQLPLVGLLLSSLIPGQLCKICEVSKENYSDLKPLLSTMVNSKYTRGIQAANTLLSLRLVGIQNQSLEHQLTQGIQEDMKRKGSDLTSGQLALIILALGACKNTDEVFISDAHLVRKLEEKFQAEIENMEIHNGNPLTNYYQLSLDVLALCLFNGDYSVTEIVDRFTPDNKNYYFGGHFSVDTGAMAVLALTCVQRSITSGKIEADEKDLNKINHYRESLVNKTLSEEKDGLFGNTYSTGEAMQALFVSSNYFENEQNCQKTLHTVLRNVSQGAFRTPTAAAQILPALMGKTYLDVNKDSACAHSPDFNISSDDPVSVTPTASPSKITVNYSVQINKTYSTSVTVKNGSVFLDVMEAAQKKNRTLFCFTTEESSWGPYVTSVQGIQANNNDRTYWELLSNGKSLSQGVGSYVVKDGDNLEVRWAKY
;
A
#
# COMPACT_ATOMS: atom_id res chain seq x y z
N MET A 1 56.29 33.86 -38.98
CA MET A 1 55.88 32.66 -39.75
C MET A 1 56.22 31.43 -38.92
N ARG A 2 55.18 30.71 -38.49
CA ARG A 2 55.10 29.43 -37.71
C ARG A 2 56.25 29.07 -36.75
N PRO A 3 55.88 28.70 -35.52
CA PRO A 3 56.10 27.33 -35.11
C PRO A 3 54.81 26.63 -34.65
N SER A 4 54.80 25.33 -34.91
CA SER A 4 53.78 24.35 -34.56
C SER A 4 53.79 24.11 -33.04
N TYR A 5 52.62 24.19 -32.39
CA TYR A 5 52.41 23.60 -31.07
C TYR A 5 51.25 22.60 -31.17
N GLN A 6 51.61 21.34 -30.97
CA GLN A 6 50.67 20.23 -30.79
C GLN A 6 49.91 20.43 -29.48
N LEU A 7 48.58 20.36 -29.53
CA LEU A 7 47.71 20.21 -28.37
C LEU A 7 47.62 18.72 -28.01
N PRO A 8 48.01 18.29 -26.79
CA PRO A 8 47.69 16.96 -26.32
C PRO A 8 46.24 16.95 -25.82
N LEU A 9 45.50 15.97 -26.33
CA LEU A 9 44.11 15.67 -26.05
C LEU A 9 44.04 14.89 -24.72
N VAL A 10 43.95 15.56 -23.56
CA VAL A 10 43.62 14.89 -22.28
C VAL A 10 42.89 15.82 -21.31
N GLY A 11 41.67 15.41 -20.94
CA GLY A 11 41.18 15.47 -19.56
C GLY A 11 40.39 16.72 -19.15
N LEU A 12 39.06 16.61 -19.08
CA LEU A 12 38.36 16.20 -17.85
C LEU A 12 36.84 16.27 -18.06
N LEU A 13 36.26 15.10 -18.34
CA LEU A 13 34.87 14.80 -18.03
C LEU A 13 34.71 14.90 -16.51
N LEU A 14 34.21 16.03 -16.02
CA LEU A 14 33.60 16.12 -14.70
C LEU A 14 32.20 15.46 -14.78
N SER A 15 32.19 14.16 -14.99
CA SER A 15 31.08 13.33 -14.53
C SER A 15 31.09 13.43 -13.02
N SER A 16 30.07 14.10 -12.49
CA SER A 16 29.69 14.12 -11.08
C SER A 16 29.69 12.69 -10.51
N LEU A 17 30.80 12.31 -9.89
CA LEU A 17 30.86 11.18 -8.97
C LEU A 17 30.17 11.64 -7.69
N ILE A 18 28.84 11.57 -7.68
CA ILE A 18 28.12 11.35 -6.43
C ILE A 18 28.61 9.98 -5.96
N PRO A 19 29.14 9.83 -4.74
CA PRO A 19 29.40 8.51 -4.18
C PRO A 19 28.05 7.86 -3.91
N GLY A 20 27.45 7.29 -4.96
CA GLY A 20 26.30 6.43 -4.84
C GLY A 20 26.77 5.14 -4.20
N GLN A 21 26.53 4.98 -2.90
CA GLN A 21 26.21 3.66 -2.38
C GLN A 21 24.96 3.21 -3.15
N LEU A 22 25.17 2.47 -4.26
CA LEU A 22 24.07 1.83 -4.96
C LEU A 22 23.42 0.89 -3.94
N CYS A 23 22.22 1.24 -3.49
CA CYS A 23 21.37 0.33 -2.76
C CYS A 23 21.19 -0.92 -3.64
N LYS A 24 21.52 -2.10 -3.12
CA LYS A 24 21.32 -3.34 -3.85
C LYS A 24 19.83 -3.67 -3.85
N ILE A 25 19.19 -3.46 -5.00
CA ILE A 25 17.78 -3.79 -5.26
C ILE A 25 17.75 -5.18 -5.89
N CYS A 26 16.96 -6.11 -5.31
CA CYS A 26 16.61 -7.35 -6.00
C CYS A 26 15.31 -7.17 -6.78
N GLU A 27 15.26 -7.75 -7.97
CA GLU A 27 14.10 -7.76 -8.84
C GLU A 27 13.96 -9.14 -9.49
N VAL A 28 12.75 -9.45 -9.96
CA VAL A 28 12.52 -10.64 -10.78
C VAL A 28 13.29 -10.50 -12.08
N SER A 29 14.08 -11.51 -12.43
CA SER A 29 14.78 -11.55 -13.72
C SER A 29 13.77 -11.65 -14.87
N LYS A 30 14.11 -11.09 -16.03
CA LYS A 30 13.25 -11.12 -17.23
C LYS A 30 12.78 -12.51 -17.62
N GLU A 31 13.63 -13.52 -17.42
CA GLU A 31 13.32 -14.93 -17.70
C GLU A 31 12.15 -15.46 -16.84
N ASN A 32 11.91 -14.88 -15.67
CA ASN A 32 10.89 -15.30 -14.70
C ASN A 32 9.67 -14.36 -14.68
N TYR A 33 9.51 -13.46 -15.64
CA TYR A 33 8.35 -12.56 -15.74
C TYR A 33 7.01 -13.30 -15.84
N SER A 34 7.02 -14.56 -16.31
CA SER A 34 5.84 -15.43 -16.28
C SER A 34 5.26 -15.63 -14.88
N ASP A 35 6.10 -15.56 -13.84
CA ASP A 35 5.68 -15.77 -12.45
C ASP A 35 4.85 -14.59 -11.91
N LEU A 36 4.88 -13.45 -12.61
CA LEU A 36 4.11 -12.26 -12.28
C LEU A 36 2.72 -12.23 -12.94
N LYS A 37 2.45 -13.12 -13.91
CA LYS A 37 1.15 -13.20 -14.59
C LYS A 37 -0.05 -13.31 -13.65
N PRO A 38 -0.02 -14.08 -12.54
CA PRO A 38 -1.15 -14.12 -11.61
C PRO A 38 -1.49 -12.75 -11.02
N LEU A 39 -0.48 -11.91 -10.72
CA LEU A 39 -0.71 -10.56 -10.19
C LEU A 39 -1.39 -9.67 -11.23
N LEU A 40 -0.91 -9.71 -12.47
CA LEU A 40 -1.49 -8.95 -13.57
C LEU A 40 -2.94 -9.37 -13.83
N SER A 41 -3.19 -10.68 -13.90
CA SER A 41 -4.55 -11.20 -14.08
C SER A 41 -5.49 -10.76 -12.95
N THR A 42 -5.06 -10.81 -11.69
CA THR A 42 -5.83 -10.30 -10.55
C THR A 42 -6.17 -8.82 -10.69
N MET A 43 -5.18 -8.00 -11.07
CA MET A 43 -5.38 -6.55 -11.19
C MET A 43 -6.32 -6.17 -12.33
N VAL A 44 -6.25 -6.86 -13.48
CA VAL A 44 -7.06 -6.53 -14.66
C VAL A 44 -8.50 -7.02 -14.52
N ASN A 45 -8.71 -8.21 -13.96
CA ASN A 45 -10.01 -8.90 -14.03
C ASN A 45 -10.90 -8.71 -12.79
N SER A 46 -10.49 -7.90 -11.81
CA SER A 46 -11.21 -7.77 -10.54
C SER A 46 -12.31 -6.71 -10.56
N LYS A 47 -13.44 -7.01 -9.90
CA LYS A 47 -14.52 -6.05 -9.65
C LYS A 47 -14.09 -4.87 -8.76
N TYR A 48 -13.05 -5.06 -7.95
CA TYR A 48 -12.48 -4.03 -7.07
C TYR A 48 -11.47 -3.13 -7.81
N THR A 49 -11.25 -3.36 -9.11
CA THR A 49 -10.46 -2.49 -9.98
C THR A 49 -11.39 -1.51 -10.73
N ARG A 50 -12.15 -0.70 -9.98
CA ARG A 50 -13.11 0.27 -10.56
C ARG A 50 -13.17 1.57 -9.75
N GLY A 51 -13.56 2.66 -10.42
CA GLY A 51 -13.68 3.98 -9.78
C GLY A 51 -12.35 4.41 -9.14
N ILE A 52 -12.42 5.05 -7.97
CA ILE A 52 -11.21 5.43 -7.24
C ILE A 52 -10.34 4.25 -6.76
N GLN A 53 -10.93 3.06 -6.62
CA GLN A 53 -10.21 1.88 -6.11
C GLN A 53 -9.17 1.37 -7.13
N ALA A 54 -9.32 1.73 -8.40
CA ALA A 54 -8.37 1.43 -9.47
C ALA A 54 -7.04 2.19 -9.37
N ALA A 55 -6.93 3.21 -8.51
CA ALA A 55 -5.73 4.06 -8.43
C ALA A 55 -4.46 3.26 -8.08
N ASN A 56 -4.54 2.30 -7.15
CA ASN A 56 -3.41 1.41 -6.83
C ASN A 56 -2.93 0.63 -8.06
N THR A 57 -3.86 0.04 -8.80
CA THR A 57 -3.55 -0.72 -10.01
C THR A 57 -2.93 0.17 -11.08
N LEU A 58 -3.49 1.35 -11.33
CA LEU A 58 -2.97 2.28 -12.31
C LEU A 58 -1.54 2.74 -11.95
N LEU A 59 -1.32 3.14 -10.70
CA LEU A 59 0.01 3.50 -10.19
C LEU A 59 1.01 2.38 -10.41
N SER A 60 0.64 1.16 -9.98
CA SER A 60 1.49 -0.02 -10.07
C SER A 60 1.91 -0.33 -11.51
N LEU A 61 0.93 -0.41 -12.43
CA LEU A 61 1.18 -0.70 -13.85
C LEU A 61 2.09 0.34 -14.51
N ARG A 62 1.86 1.63 -14.22
CA ARG A 62 2.68 2.73 -14.77
C ARG A 62 4.11 2.70 -14.25
N LEU A 63 4.30 2.45 -12.95
CA LEU A 63 5.64 2.39 -12.35
C LEU A 63 6.50 1.28 -12.96
N VAL A 64 5.90 0.13 -13.26
CA VAL A 64 6.61 -1.02 -13.83
C VAL A 64 6.64 -1.01 -15.38
N GLY A 65 6.04 0.01 -16.00
CA GLY A 65 6.06 0.22 -17.45
C GLY A 65 5.28 -0.82 -18.25
N ILE A 66 4.22 -1.40 -17.67
CA ILE A 66 3.35 -2.36 -18.36
C ILE A 66 2.33 -1.58 -19.18
N GLN A 67 2.35 -1.79 -20.50
CA GLN A 67 1.52 -1.01 -21.42
C GLN A 67 0.27 -1.78 -21.84
N ASN A 68 -0.88 -1.28 -21.43
CA ASN A 68 -2.16 -1.63 -22.03
C ASN A 68 -3.00 -0.36 -22.13
N GLN A 69 -2.93 0.31 -23.29
CA GLN A 69 -3.56 1.62 -23.49
C GLN A 69 -5.07 1.59 -23.24
N SER A 70 -5.75 0.52 -23.63
CA SER A 70 -7.19 0.38 -23.39
C SER A 70 -7.50 0.27 -21.91
N LEU A 71 -6.74 -0.55 -21.18
CA LEU A 71 -6.89 -0.70 -19.74
C LEU A 71 -6.54 0.60 -19.00
N GLU A 72 -5.40 1.21 -19.30
CA GLU A 72 -4.99 2.48 -18.69
C GLU A 72 -6.04 3.57 -18.91
N HIS A 73 -6.59 3.68 -20.12
CA HIS A 73 -7.66 4.62 -20.42
C HIS A 73 -8.92 4.34 -19.58
N GLN A 74 -9.34 3.07 -19.51
CA GLN A 74 -10.49 2.66 -18.69
C GLN A 74 -10.29 2.95 -17.21
N LEU A 75 -9.12 2.64 -16.65
CA LEU A 75 -8.80 2.89 -15.24
C LEU A 75 -8.80 4.39 -14.97
N THR A 76 -8.13 5.17 -15.81
CA THR A 76 -8.02 6.63 -15.70
C THR A 76 -9.39 7.29 -15.75
N GLN A 77 -10.21 6.95 -16.75
CA GLN A 77 -11.55 7.50 -16.88
C GLN A 77 -12.41 7.17 -15.67
N GLY A 78 -12.39 5.92 -15.21
CA GLY A 78 -13.14 5.48 -14.03
C GLY A 78 -12.74 6.24 -12.76
N ILE A 79 -11.44 6.47 -12.55
CA ILE A 79 -10.92 7.26 -11.43
C ILE A 79 -11.44 8.71 -11.52
N GLN A 80 -11.30 9.36 -12.68
CA GLN A 80 -11.70 10.75 -12.88
C GLN A 80 -13.21 10.95 -12.70
N GLU A 81 -14.04 10.04 -13.20
CA GLU A 81 -15.50 10.08 -13.05
C GLU A 81 -15.94 9.89 -11.59
N ASP A 82 -15.40 8.88 -10.92
CA ASP A 82 -15.76 8.59 -9.53
C ASP A 82 -15.25 9.68 -8.57
N MET A 83 -14.09 10.28 -8.86
CA MET A 83 -13.57 11.43 -8.14
C MET A 83 -14.50 12.65 -8.27
N LYS A 84 -15.02 12.94 -9.47
CA LYS A 84 -16.01 14.01 -9.68
C LYS A 84 -17.30 13.75 -8.90
N ARG A 85 -17.71 12.48 -8.78
CA ARG A 85 -18.91 12.06 -8.03
C ARG A 85 -18.74 12.16 -6.52
N LYS A 86 -17.62 11.67 -5.99
CA LYS A 86 -17.33 11.66 -4.54
C LYS A 86 -16.95 13.03 -4.02
N GLY A 87 -16.29 13.86 -4.83
CA GLY A 87 -15.94 15.24 -4.47
C GLY A 87 -15.18 15.32 -3.15
N SER A 88 -15.80 15.94 -2.14
CA SER A 88 -15.24 16.15 -0.80
C SER A 88 -15.08 14.87 0.02
N ASP A 89 -15.82 13.81 -0.29
CA ASP A 89 -15.92 12.59 0.54
C ASP A 89 -14.69 11.68 0.43
N LEU A 90 -13.75 12.01 -0.46
CA LEU A 90 -12.46 11.31 -0.55
C LEU A 90 -11.62 11.57 0.70
N THR A 91 -10.99 10.53 1.21
CA THR A 91 -9.96 10.71 2.24
C THR A 91 -8.71 11.38 1.67
N SER A 92 -7.84 11.90 2.52
CA SER A 92 -6.56 12.48 2.09
C SER A 92 -5.73 11.44 1.32
N GLY A 93 -5.54 10.25 1.89
CA GLY A 93 -4.75 9.19 1.26
C GLY A 93 -5.34 8.65 -0.03
N GLN A 94 -6.67 8.66 -0.20
CA GLN A 94 -7.30 8.35 -1.49
C GLN A 94 -6.94 9.38 -2.56
N LEU A 95 -6.97 10.67 -2.20
CA LEU A 95 -6.60 11.75 -3.11
C LEU A 95 -5.08 11.70 -3.42
N ALA A 96 -4.24 11.48 -2.42
CA ALA A 96 -2.81 11.31 -2.60
C ALA A 96 -2.48 10.18 -3.58
N LEU A 97 -3.12 9.02 -3.40
CA LEU A 97 -2.95 7.87 -4.28
C LEU A 97 -3.42 8.16 -5.72
N ILE A 98 -4.52 8.89 -5.90
CA ILE A 98 -4.99 9.32 -7.22
C ILE A 98 -3.94 10.24 -7.88
N ILE A 99 -3.37 11.20 -7.15
CA ILE A 99 -2.33 12.09 -7.67
C ILE A 99 -1.10 11.28 -8.09
N LEU A 100 -0.62 10.36 -7.24
CA LEU A 100 0.49 9.46 -7.56
C LEU A 100 0.20 8.63 -8.82
N ALA A 101 -0.99 8.05 -8.95
CA ALA A 101 -1.37 7.22 -10.10
C ALA A 101 -1.44 8.01 -11.42
N LEU A 102 -2.09 9.18 -11.39
CA LEU A 102 -2.25 10.03 -12.57
C LEU A 102 -0.92 10.65 -13.01
N GLY A 103 -0.06 11.02 -12.06
CA GLY A 103 1.23 11.65 -12.33
C GLY A 103 2.43 10.71 -12.21
N ALA A 104 2.22 9.39 -12.27
CA ALA A 104 3.30 8.39 -12.15
C ALA A 104 4.44 8.62 -13.16
N CYS A 105 4.11 9.14 -14.34
CA CYS A 105 5.03 9.52 -15.41
C CYS A 105 4.39 10.58 -16.32
N LYS A 106 5.15 11.17 -17.23
CA LYS A 106 4.67 12.18 -18.18
C LYS A 106 3.61 11.62 -19.13
N ASN A 107 2.38 12.11 -18.99
CA ASN A 107 1.21 11.70 -19.77
C ASN A 107 0.18 12.85 -19.84
N THR A 108 -0.98 12.63 -20.48
CA THR A 108 -2.02 13.66 -20.66
C THR A 108 -2.86 13.94 -19.41
N ASP A 109 -2.82 13.08 -18.40
CA ASP A 109 -3.60 13.20 -17.17
C ASP A 109 -3.03 14.27 -16.21
N GLU A 110 -1.80 14.73 -16.43
CA GLU A 110 -1.24 15.87 -15.69
C GLU A 110 -2.14 17.11 -15.82
N VAL A 111 -2.77 17.29 -16.99
CA VAL A 111 -3.76 18.36 -17.23
C VAL A 111 -4.93 18.26 -16.24
N PHE A 112 -5.41 17.04 -15.96
CA PHE A 112 -6.48 16.83 -15.00
C PHE A 112 -6.06 17.16 -13.56
N ILE A 113 -4.83 16.81 -13.18
CA ILE A 113 -4.27 17.15 -11.85
C ILE A 113 -4.27 18.67 -11.66
N SER A 114 -3.82 19.40 -12.69
CA SER A 114 -3.77 20.86 -12.68
C SER A 114 -5.18 21.49 -12.70
N ASP A 115 -6.03 21.13 -13.66
CA ASP A 115 -7.37 21.70 -13.85
C ASP A 115 -8.28 21.46 -12.65
N ALA A 116 -8.19 20.28 -12.03
CA ALA A 116 -8.99 19.95 -10.85
C ALA A 116 -8.35 20.45 -9.54
N HIS A 117 -7.18 21.10 -9.60
CA HIS A 117 -6.39 21.58 -8.47
C HIS A 117 -6.16 20.51 -7.38
N LEU A 118 -5.77 19.30 -7.80
CA LEU A 118 -5.72 18.15 -6.90
C LEU A 118 -4.66 18.30 -5.80
N VAL A 119 -3.49 18.86 -6.12
CA VAL A 119 -2.42 19.11 -5.14
C VAL A 119 -2.91 20.05 -4.04
N ARG A 120 -3.53 21.18 -4.40
CA ARG A 120 -4.12 22.11 -3.43
C ARG A 120 -5.21 21.48 -2.55
N LYS A 121 -6.07 20.64 -3.14
CA LYS A 121 -7.07 19.89 -2.36
C LYS A 121 -6.43 18.88 -1.41
N LEU A 122 -5.27 18.33 -1.77
CA LEU A 122 -4.51 17.45 -0.90
C LEU A 122 -3.88 18.24 0.26
N GLU A 123 -3.36 19.45 0.01
CA GLU A 123 -2.87 20.35 1.08
C GLU A 123 -3.97 20.63 2.09
N GLU A 124 -5.17 21.00 1.62
CA GLU A 124 -6.35 21.24 2.47
C GLU A 124 -6.75 19.99 3.29
N LYS A 125 -6.71 18.81 2.68
CA LYS A 125 -7.03 17.55 3.36
C LYS A 125 -5.96 17.12 4.35
N PHE A 126 -4.68 17.27 3.99
CA PHE A 126 -3.56 17.02 4.89
C PHE A 126 -3.64 17.94 6.12
N GLN A 127 -3.97 19.22 5.92
CA GLN A 127 -4.18 20.13 7.04
C GLN A 127 -5.35 19.70 7.93
N ALA A 128 -6.45 19.21 7.35
CA ALA A 128 -7.57 18.67 8.13
C ALA A 128 -7.20 17.41 8.95
N GLU A 129 -6.29 16.57 8.44
CA GLU A 129 -5.72 15.46 9.21
C GLU A 129 -4.95 15.97 10.44
N ILE A 130 -4.10 16.99 10.26
CA ILE A 130 -3.33 17.63 11.34
C ILE A 130 -4.27 18.28 12.36
N GLU A 131 -5.26 19.05 11.93
CA GLU A 131 -6.23 19.71 12.81
C GLU A 131 -6.98 18.67 13.66
N ASN A 132 -7.38 17.54 13.07
CA ASN A 132 -8.04 16.47 13.83
C ASN A 132 -7.11 15.85 14.88
N MET A 133 -5.81 15.73 14.58
CA MET A 133 -4.82 15.25 15.56
C MET A 133 -4.68 16.19 16.74
N GLU A 134 -4.78 17.51 16.55
CA GLU A 134 -4.68 18.48 17.66
C GLU A 134 -5.84 18.35 18.65
N ILE A 135 -7.05 18.07 18.15
CA ILE A 135 -8.26 17.99 18.99
C ILE A 135 -8.59 16.56 19.46
N HIS A 136 -8.11 15.52 18.78
CA HIS A 136 -8.39 14.11 19.10
C HIS A 136 -7.16 13.34 19.57
N ASN A 137 -6.38 13.93 20.48
CA ASN A 137 -5.27 13.27 21.18
C ASN A 137 -4.25 12.65 20.19
N GLY A 138 -3.90 13.36 19.12
CA GLY A 138 -2.95 12.90 18.11
C GLY A 138 -3.51 11.89 17.11
N ASN A 139 -4.82 11.65 17.06
CA ASN A 139 -5.43 10.74 16.08
C ASN A 139 -5.83 11.51 14.80
N PRO A 140 -5.33 11.12 13.60
CA PRO A 140 -5.77 11.71 12.34
C PRO A 140 -7.25 11.36 12.02
N LEU A 141 -7.85 12.02 11.03
CA LEU A 141 -9.15 11.59 10.47
C LEU A 141 -9.04 10.19 9.88
N THR A 142 -7.88 9.85 9.33
CA THR A 142 -7.58 8.53 8.76
C THR A 142 -6.55 7.76 9.58
N ASN A 143 -5.31 7.62 9.12
CA ASN A 143 -4.25 6.89 9.80
C ASN A 143 -2.88 7.35 9.28
N TYR A 144 -1.80 6.96 9.95
CA TYR A 144 -0.45 7.37 9.55
C TYR A 144 -0.01 6.81 8.20
N TYR A 145 -0.63 5.73 7.72
CA TYR A 145 -0.37 5.22 6.38
C TYR A 145 -0.84 6.22 5.31
N GLN A 146 -2.08 6.71 5.45
CA GLN A 146 -2.63 7.75 4.58
C GLN A 146 -1.92 9.09 4.78
N LEU A 147 -1.62 9.49 6.02
CA LEU A 147 -0.84 10.69 6.29
C LEU A 147 0.55 10.65 5.63
N SER A 148 1.17 9.47 5.56
CA SER A 148 2.43 9.25 4.85
C SER A 148 2.25 9.34 3.33
N LEU A 149 1.16 8.80 2.78
CA LEU A 149 0.82 8.99 1.36
C LEU A 149 0.63 10.47 1.03
N ASP A 150 -0.01 11.24 1.91
CA ASP A 150 -0.22 12.67 1.72
C ASP A 150 1.12 13.40 1.60
N VAL A 151 2.03 13.19 2.56
CA VAL A 151 3.37 13.78 2.55
C VAL A 151 4.16 13.34 1.33
N LEU A 152 4.10 12.06 0.95
CA LEU A 152 4.80 11.54 -0.23
C LEU A 152 4.30 12.23 -1.51
N ALA A 153 2.98 12.32 -1.70
CA ALA A 153 2.39 12.94 -2.87
C ALA A 153 2.67 14.46 -2.90
N LEU A 154 2.49 15.18 -1.80
CA LEU A 154 2.82 16.61 -1.72
C LEU A 154 4.30 16.85 -2.04
N CYS A 155 5.21 16.05 -1.49
CA CYS A 155 6.64 16.16 -1.77
C CYS A 155 7.00 15.91 -3.23
N LEU A 156 6.42 14.89 -3.87
CA LEU A 156 6.73 14.54 -5.27
C LEU A 156 6.12 15.54 -6.27
N PHE A 157 5.02 16.20 -5.91
CA PHE A 157 4.28 17.11 -6.79
C PHE A 157 4.48 18.59 -6.45
N ASN A 158 5.47 18.91 -5.59
CA ASN A 158 5.78 20.27 -5.12
C ASN A 158 4.56 20.98 -4.51
N GLY A 159 3.76 20.25 -3.73
CA GLY A 159 2.71 20.84 -2.89
C GLY A 159 3.28 21.42 -1.60
N ASP A 160 2.50 22.29 -0.97
CA ASP A 160 2.89 22.98 0.26
C ASP A 160 2.69 22.09 1.50
N TYR A 161 3.72 21.99 2.34
CA TYR A 161 3.67 21.31 3.63
C TYR A 161 4.76 21.83 4.58
N SER A 162 4.53 21.71 5.89
CA SER A 162 5.48 22.13 6.92
C SER A 162 6.42 20.98 7.31
N VAL A 163 7.73 21.19 7.12
CA VAL A 163 8.77 20.23 7.54
C VAL A 163 8.77 20.06 9.07
N THR A 164 8.57 21.15 9.81
CA THR A 164 8.49 21.10 11.27
C THR A 164 7.27 20.30 11.74
N GLU A 165 6.12 20.44 11.07
CA GLU A 165 4.92 19.65 11.39
C GLU A 165 5.17 18.15 11.15
N ILE A 166 5.83 17.80 10.03
CA ILE A 166 6.24 16.41 9.76
C ILE A 166 7.13 15.90 10.89
N VAL A 167 8.13 16.67 11.29
CA VAL A 167 9.05 16.31 12.37
C VAL A 167 8.32 16.09 13.70
N ASP A 168 7.37 16.94 14.05
CA ASP A 168 6.66 16.85 15.32
C ASP A 168 5.68 15.66 15.36
N ARG A 169 5.12 15.26 14.21
CA ARG A 169 4.12 14.19 14.13
C ARG A 169 4.71 12.81 13.81
N PHE A 170 5.76 12.72 13.00
CA PHE A 170 6.30 11.44 12.48
C PHE A 170 7.35 10.78 13.38
N THR A 171 7.34 11.09 14.69
CA THR A 171 8.25 10.45 15.64
C THR A 171 8.09 8.90 15.62
N PRO A 172 9.18 8.10 15.55
CA PRO A 172 9.09 6.65 15.36
C PRO A 172 8.37 5.86 16.45
N ASP A 173 8.25 6.45 17.65
CA ASP A 173 7.54 5.86 18.78
C ASP A 173 6.10 6.39 18.92
N ASN A 174 5.62 7.16 17.93
CA ASN A 174 4.25 7.62 17.91
C ASN A 174 3.27 6.43 17.90
N LYS A 175 2.25 6.47 18.75
CA LYS A 175 1.23 5.43 18.89
C LYS A 175 0.52 5.08 17.57
N ASN A 176 0.48 5.99 16.60
CA ASN A 176 -0.16 5.75 15.31
C ASN A 176 0.60 4.80 14.40
N TYR A 177 1.83 4.42 14.74
CA TYR A 177 2.56 3.31 14.10
C TYR A 177 2.19 1.94 14.67
N TYR A 178 1.35 1.85 15.70
CA TYR A 178 1.08 0.60 16.41
C TYR A 178 -0.43 0.29 16.47
N PHE A 179 -0.75 -0.99 16.30
CA PHE A 179 -2.10 -1.55 16.43
C PHE A 179 -2.06 -2.79 17.35
N GLY A 180 -2.81 -2.77 18.45
CA GLY A 180 -2.75 -3.78 19.50
C GLY A 180 -1.37 -3.90 20.15
N GLY A 181 -0.56 -2.84 20.13
CA GLY A 181 0.85 -2.87 20.55
C GLY A 181 1.83 -3.47 19.54
N HIS A 182 1.37 -3.86 18.35
CA HIS A 182 2.22 -4.35 17.27
C HIS A 182 2.56 -3.25 16.28
N PHE A 183 3.82 -3.16 15.86
CA PHE A 183 4.25 -2.19 14.85
C PHE A 183 3.62 -2.52 13.49
N SER A 184 3.02 -1.51 12.86
CA SER A 184 2.47 -1.63 11.50
C SER A 184 3.58 -1.44 10.48
N VAL A 185 4.04 -2.54 9.89
CA VAL A 185 5.04 -2.54 8.83
C VAL A 185 4.60 -1.70 7.63
N ASP A 186 3.34 -1.79 7.21
CA ASP A 186 2.78 -0.98 6.11
C ASP A 186 2.93 0.52 6.41
N THR A 187 2.52 0.94 7.61
CA THR A 187 2.57 2.34 8.05
C THR A 187 4.01 2.84 8.12
N GLY A 188 4.89 2.06 8.73
CA GLY A 188 6.31 2.38 8.82
C GLY A 188 6.98 2.48 7.46
N ALA A 189 6.69 1.54 6.56
CA ALA A 189 7.25 1.53 5.22
C ALA A 189 6.81 2.76 4.39
N MET A 190 5.52 3.11 4.44
CA MET A 190 5.02 4.30 3.75
C MET A 190 5.64 5.59 4.31
N ALA A 191 5.78 5.67 5.63
CA ALA A 191 6.44 6.79 6.29
C ALA A 191 7.92 6.91 5.88
N VAL A 192 8.65 5.80 5.75
CA VAL A 192 10.03 5.81 5.24
C VAL A 192 10.11 6.36 3.82
N LEU A 193 9.19 5.97 2.93
CA LEU A 193 9.13 6.52 1.57
C LEU A 193 8.86 8.03 1.59
N ALA A 194 7.87 8.47 2.35
CA ALA A 194 7.51 9.88 2.50
C ALA A 194 8.67 10.73 3.05
N LEU A 195 9.24 10.31 4.19
CA LEU A 195 10.37 11.00 4.82
C LEU A 195 11.61 11.01 3.94
N THR A 196 11.83 9.95 3.14
CA THR A 196 12.93 9.92 2.16
C THR A 196 12.70 10.93 1.03
N CYS A 197 11.45 11.12 0.57
CA CYS A 197 11.14 12.20 -0.37
C CYS A 197 11.51 13.57 0.24
N VAL A 198 11.02 13.85 1.45
CA VAL A 198 11.26 15.14 2.13
C VAL A 198 12.75 15.39 2.32
N GLN A 199 13.50 14.39 2.77
CA GLN A 199 14.96 14.46 2.90
C GLN A 199 15.65 14.80 1.58
N ARG A 200 15.24 14.19 0.46
CA ARG A 200 15.77 14.49 -0.87
C ARG A 200 15.40 15.91 -1.33
N SER A 201 14.19 16.37 -1.05
CA SER A 201 13.74 17.73 -1.37
C SER A 201 14.53 18.80 -0.61
N ILE A 202 14.80 18.58 0.68
CA ILE A 202 15.66 19.48 1.49
C ILE A 202 17.10 19.47 0.94
N THR A 203 17.67 18.28 0.73
CA THR A 203 19.07 18.12 0.32
C THR A 203 19.35 18.68 -1.08
N SER A 204 18.34 18.64 -1.97
CA SER A 204 18.43 19.23 -3.31
C SER A 204 18.13 20.74 -3.34
N GLY A 205 17.78 21.35 -2.21
CA GLY A 205 17.45 22.77 -2.11
C GLY A 205 16.07 23.13 -2.68
N LYS A 206 15.18 22.15 -2.90
CA LYS A 206 13.80 22.42 -3.33
C LYS A 206 12.94 23.02 -2.24
N ILE A 207 13.22 22.66 -0.98
CA ILE A 207 12.51 23.13 0.21
C ILE A 207 13.54 23.54 1.25
N GLU A 208 13.33 24.68 1.90
CA GLU A 208 14.16 25.14 3.01
C GLU A 208 13.72 24.46 4.31
N ALA A 209 14.71 24.00 5.09
CA ALA A 209 14.47 23.42 6.42
C ALA A 209 15.69 23.62 7.30
N ASP A 210 15.46 23.68 8.62
CA ASP A 210 16.53 23.72 9.60
C ASP A 210 17.36 22.43 9.57
N GLU A 211 18.68 22.56 9.74
CA GLU A 211 19.61 21.41 9.80
C GLU A 211 19.19 20.40 10.89
N LYS A 212 18.64 20.91 12.01
CA LYS A 212 18.11 20.09 13.09
C LYS A 212 16.95 19.21 12.64
N ASP A 213 16.05 19.74 11.82
CA ASP A 213 14.88 19.01 11.33
C ASP A 213 15.28 17.98 10.28
N LEU A 214 16.24 18.30 9.40
CA LEU A 214 16.85 17.31 8.50
C LEU A 214 17.50 16.15 9.27
N ASN A 215 18.23 16.43 10.35
CA ASN A 215 18.86 15.41 11.19
C ASN A 215 17.82 14.52 11.88
N LYS A 216 16.70 15.09 12.37
CA LYS A 216 15.59 14.30 12.92
C LYS A 216 14.94 13.42 11.86
N ILE A 217 14.70 13.94 10.65
CA ILE A 217 14.13 13.16 9.54
C ILE A 217 15.02 11.96 9.20
N ASN A 218 16.34 12.15 9.13
CA ASN A 218 17.29 11.07 8.93
C ASN A 218 17.20 10.02 10.04
N HIS A 219 17.18 10.45 11.30
CA HIS A 219 17.02 9.56 12.43
C HIS A 219 15.70 8.79 12.41
N TYR A 220 14.59 9.45 12.04
CA TYR A 220 13.27 8.81 11.98
C TYR A 220 13.21 7.75 10.89
N ARG A 221 13.77 8.03 9.71
CA ARG A 221 13.93 7.05 8.63
C ARG A 221 14.70 5.84 9.12
N GLU A 222 15.86 6.03 9.73
CA GLU A 222 16.68 4.93 10.25
C GLU A 222 15.92 4.10 11.30
N SER A 223 15.26 4.75 12.26
CA SER A 223 14.51 4.07 13.32
C SER A 223 13.32 3.27 12.78
N LEU A 224 12.54 3.84 11.85
CA LEU A 224 11.41 3.15 11.23
C LEU A 224 11.88 1.94 10.41
N VAL A 225 12.99 2.05 9.67
CA VAL A 225 13.54 0.91 8.94
C VAL A 225 14.03 -0.18 9.90
N ASN A 226 14.69 0.18 11.01
CA ASN A 226 15.07 -0.79 12.05
C ASN A 226 13.84 -1.54 12.59
N LYS A 227 12.73 -0.84 12.88
CA LYS A 227 11.49 -1.45 13.32
C LYS A 227 10.92 -2.38 12.25
N THR A 228 10.88 -1.97 10.98
CA THR A 228 10.46 -2.82 9.85
C THR A 228 11.29 -4.11 9.74
N LEU A 229 12.62 -4.03 9.90
CA LEU A 229 13.48 -5.20 9.87
C LEU A 229 13.29 -6.12 11.06
N SER A 230 12.96 -5.56 12.24
CA SER A 230 12.70 -6.36 13.44
C SER A 230 11.44 -7.23 13.32
N GLU A 231 10.56 -6.88 12.37
CA GLU A 231 9.37 -7.66 12.01
C GLU A 231 9.64 -8.70 10.89
N GLU A 232 10.91 -8.94 10.51
CA GLU A 232 11.25 -9.98 9.53
C GLU A 232 11.02 -11.37 10.10
N LYS A 233 10.31 -12.20 9.31
CA LYS A 233 10.12 -13.61 9.59
C LYS A 233 9.98 -14.41 8.30
N ASP A 234 10.84 -15.42 8.15
CA ASP A 234 10.79 -16.37 7.03
C ASP A 234 10.85 -15.74 5.63
N GLY A 235 11.53 -14.60 5.49
CA GLY A 235 11.64 -13.83 4.26
C GLY A 235 10.42 -12.95 3.98
N LEU A 236 9.63 -12.60 5.00
CA LEU A 236 8.53 -11.64 4.92
C LEU A 236 8.74 -10.58 6.00
N PHE A 237 8.34 -9.34 5.73
CA PHE A 237 8.38 -8.26 6.70
C PHE A 237 6.97 -7.99 7.21
N GLY A 238 6.71 -8.30 8.48
CA GLY A 238 5.37 -8.34 9.07
C GLY A 238 4.58 -9.55 8.56
N ASN A 239 3.90 -9.42 7.41
CA ASN A 239 3.17 -10.50 6.77
C ASN A 239 3.27 -10.43 5.23
N THR A 240 2.58 -11.36 4.54
CA THR A 240 2.58 -11.46 3.07
C THR A 240 2.19 -10.16 2.36
N TYR A 241 1.25 -9.40 2.92
CA TYR A 241 0.66 -8.23 2.28
C TYR A 241 1.42 -6.93 2.59
N SER A 242 2.12 -6.84 3.72
CA SER A 242 2.98 -5.70 4.07
C SER A 242 4.39 -5.75 3.47
N THR A 243 4.81 -6.93 3.03
CA THR A 243 6.18 -7.16 2.53
C THR A 243 6.52 -6.32 1.31
N GLY A 244 5.56 -6.01 0.43
CA GLY A 244 5.84 -5.27 -0.80
C GLY A 244 6.31 -3.85 -0.57
N GLU A 245 5.58 -3.11 0.25
CA GLU A 245 5.96 -1.73 0.58
C GLU A 245 7.16 -1.69 1.54
N ALA A 246 7.32 -2.69 2.42
CA ALA A 246 8.53 -2.86 3.20
C ALA A 246 9.78 -3.01 2.32
N MET A 247 9.71 -3.81 1.25
CA MET A 247 10.80 -3.91 0.27
C MET A 247 11.10 -2.55 -0.36
N GLN A 248 10.09 -1.76 -0.74
CA GLN A 248 10.30 -0.42 -1.30
C GLN A 248 11.01 0.51 -0.30
N ALA A 249 10.56 0.52 0.96
CA ALA A 249 11.18 1.31 2.03
C ALA A 249 12.65 0.93 2.26
N LEU A 250 12.95 -0.38 2.20
CA LEU A 250 14.29 -0.89 2.35
C LEU A 250 15.18 -0.60 1.12
N PHE A 251 14.63 -0.60 -0.11
CA PHE A 251 15.37 -0.27 -1.33
C PHE A 251 15.91 1.16 -1.32
N VAL A 252 15.22 2.09 -0.65
CA VAL A 252 15.64 3.50 -0.55
C VAL A 252 16.42 3.83 0.72
N SER A 253 16.79 2.80 1.49
CA SER A 253 17.50 2.91 2.75
C SER A 253 18.85 2.20 2.65
N SER A 254 19.91 3.00 2.43
CA SER A 254 21.26 2.56 2.06
C SER A 254 22.00 1.67 3.06
N ASN A 255 21.50 1.55 4.30
CA ASN A 255 22.23 0.93 5.40
C ASN A 255 21.73 -0.48 5.78
N TYR A 256 20.76 -1.05 5.05
CA TYR A 256 20.04 -2.25 5.52
C TYR A 256 20.14 -3.50 4.65
N PHE A 257 20.36 -3.37 3.34
CA PHE A 257 20.64 -4.52 2.46
C PHE A 257 22.14 -4.63 2.14
N GLU A 258 22.97 -4.80 3.17
CA GLU A 258 24.34 -5.29 2.97
C GLU A 258 24.35 -6.78 2.53
N ASN A 259 23.25 -7.52 2.73
CA ASN A 259 23.13 -8.93 2.38
C ASN A 259 22.12 -9.20 1.25
N GLU A 260 22.64 -9.28 0.02
CA GLU A 260 21.92 -9.66 -1.20
C GLU A 260 21.09 -10.96 -1.06
N GLN A 261 21.55 -11.89 -0.20
CA GLN A 261 20.87 -13.15 0.08
C GLN A 261 19.50 -12.93 0.74
N ASN A 262 19.35 -11.93 1.60
CA ASN A 262 18.08 -11.65 2.30
C ASN A 262 17.03 -11.09 1.34
N CYS A 263 17.45 -10.22 0.40
CA CYS A 263 16.56 -9.69 -0.62
C CYS A 263 16.06 -10.83 -1.53
N GLN A 264 16.98 -11.70 -1.99
CA GLN A 264 16.63 -12.85 -2.84
C GLN A 264 15.74 -13.88 -2.11
N LYS A 265 15.99 -14.14 -0.82
CA LYS A 265 15.12 -14.98 0.02
C LYS A 265 13.69 -14.40 0.07
N THR A 266 13.57 -13.09 0.28
CA THR A 266 12.29 -12.39 0.32
C THR A 266 11.56 -12.52 -1.01
N LEU A 267 12.27 -12.24 -2.12
CA LEU A 267 11.74 -12.35 -3.47
C LEU A 267 11.20 -13.76 -3.75
N HIS A 268 11.97 -14.80 -3.41
CA HIS A 268 11.55 -16.18 -3.59
C HIS A 268 10.33 -16.55 -2.75
N THR A 269 10.29 -16.12 -1.48
CA THR A 269 9.12 -16.34 -0.61
C THR A 269 7.87 -15.65 -1.16
N VAL A 270 7.99 -14.41 -1.65
CA VAL A 270 6.86 -13.70 -2.25
C VAL A 270 6.39 -14.40 -3.52
N LEU A 271 7.27 -14.78 -4.45
CA LEU A 271 6.89 -15.48 -5.69
C LEU A 271 6.20 -16.82 -5.40
N ARG A 272 6.63 -17.55 -4.35
CA ARG A 272 5.90 -18.72 -3.87
C ARG A 272 4.50 -18.39 -3.38
N ASN A 273 4.32 -17.28 -2.66
CA ASN A 273 2.98 -16.83 -2.24
C ASN A 273 2.12 -16.39 -3.44
N VAL A 274 2.72 -15.81 -4.49
CA VAL A 274 2.05 -15.49 -5.76
C VAL A 274 1.52 -16.76 -6.42
N SER A 275 2.35 -17.79 -6.59
CA SER A 275 1.94 -19.05 -7.22
C SER A 275 0.90 -19.83 -6.39
N GLN A 276 0.91 -19.68 -5.07
CA GLN A 276 -0.12 -20.21 -4.16
C GLN A 276 -1.42 -19.40 -4.18
N GLY A 277 -1.47 -18.28 -4.91
CA GLY A 277 -2.65 -17.45 -5.06
C GLY A 277 -2.98 -16.65 -3.80
N ALA A 278 -1.98 -16.16 -3.07
CA ALA A 278 -2.18 -15.25 -1.93
C ALA A 278 -2.70 -13.88 -2.38
N PHE A 279 -2.27 -13.40 -3.55
CA PHE A 279 -2.60 -12.06 -4.06
C PHE A 279 -3.83 -12.08 -4.99
N ARG A 280 -4.98 -12.49 -4.45
CA ARG A 280 -6.29 -12.48 -5.15
C ARG A 280 -7.03 -11.15 -5.05
N THR A 281 -6.58 -10.27 -4.16
CA THR A 281 -7.08 -8.91 -4.04
C THR A 281 -6.25 -7.99 -4.94
N PRO A 282 -6.86 -7.18 -5.82
CA PRO A 282 -6.11 -6.33 -6.75
C PRO A 282 -5.24 -5.31 -6.06
N THR A 283 -5.68 -4.76 -4.92
CA THR A 283 -4.85 -3.85 -4.11
C THR A 283 -3.59 -4.55 -3.58
N ALA A 284 -3.72 -5.76 -3.05
CA ALA A 284 -2.57 -6.54 -2.59
C ALA A 284 -1.59 -6.84 -3.75
N ALA A 285 -2.11 -7.21 -4.92
CA ALA A 285 -1.30 -7.44 -6.12
C ALA A 285 -0.59 -6.16 -6.60
N ALA A 286 -1.28 -5.02 -6.53
CA ALA A 286 -0.76 -3.73 -6.94
C ALA A 286 0.35 -3.21 -6.01
N GLN A 287 0.28 -3.46 -4.71
CA GLN A 287 1.28 -3.00 -3.73
C GLN A 287 2.58 -3.81 -3.76
N ILE A 288 2.52 -5.09 -4.14
CA ILE A 288 3.70 -5.95 -4.22
C ILE A 288 4.45 -5.82 -5.56
N LEU A 289 3.74 -5.59 -6.66
CA LEU A 289 4.32 -5.60 -8.00
C LEU A 289 5.49 -4.62 -8.22
N PRO A 290 5.45 -3.34 -7.74
CA PRO A 290 6.56 -2.41 -7.93
C PRO A 290 7.86 -2.95 -7.34
N ALA A 291 7.82 -3.47 -6.11
CA ALA A 291 9.00 -4.01 -5.45
C ALA A 291 9.56 -5.25 -6.16
N LEU A 292 8.69 -6.12 -6.70
CA LEU A 292 9.14 -7.27 -7.50
C LEU A 292 9.87 -6.85 -8.78
N MET A 293 9.61 -5.63 -9.26
CA MET A 293 10.23 -5.03 -10.45
C MET A 293 11.29 -3.98 -10.09
N GLY A 294 11.79 -4.00 -8.85
CA GLY A 294 12.85 -3.09 -8.41
C GLY A 294 12.43 -1.61 -8.39
N LYS A 295 11.11 -1.34 -8.32
CA LYS A 295 10.52 -0.01 -8.27
C LYS A 295 9.97 0.34 -6.90
N THR A 296 9.86 1.63 -6.66
CA THR A 296 9.32 2.24 -5.45
C THR A 296 8.36 3.37 -5.81
N TYR A 297 7.51 3.80 -4.89
CA TYR A 297 6.69 4.99 -5.11
C TYR A 297 7.52 6.29 -5.25
N LEU A 298 8.81 6.28 -4.88
CA LEU A 298 9.73 7.38 -5.13
C LEU A 298 10.19 7.46 -6.61
N ASP A 299 9.86 6.46 -7.43
CA ASP A 299 10.10 6.49 -8.89
C ASP A 299 8.98 7.22 -9.65
N VAL A 300 7.92 7.66 -8.97
CA VAL A 300 6.90 8.55 -9.55
C VAL A 300 7.58 9.86 -9.97
N ASN A 301 7.50 10.18 -11.26
CA ASN A 301 8.09 11.40 -11.80
C ASN A 301 7.27 11.91 -13.00
N LYS A 302 6.40 12.89 -12.75
CA LYS A 302 5.52 13.50 -13.75
C LYS A 302 6.28 14.14 -14.94
N ASP A 303 7.55 14.48 -14.78
CA ASP A 303 8.36 15.13 -15.81
C ASP A 303 9.13 14.12 -16.69
N SER A 304 9.24 12.86 -16.26
CA SER A 304 9.94 11.79 -16.97
C SER A 304 9.01 11.03 -17.91
N ALA A 305 9.51 10.60 -19.07
CA ALA A 305 8.78 9.70 -19.96
C ALA A 305 8.37 8.41 -19.22
N CYS A 306 7.18 7.89 -19.54
CA CYS A 306 6.72 6.61 -19.01
C CYS A 306 7.66 5.48 -19.44
N ALA A 307 8.02 4.61 -18.49
CA ALA A 307 8.83 3.45 -18.78
C ALA A 307 8.10 2.50 -19.74
N HIS A 308 8.84 1.85 -20.63
CA HIS A 308 8.32 0.87 -21.56
C HIS A 308 8.96 -0.49 -21.27
N SER A 309 8.16 -1.46 -20.81
CA SER A 309 8.57 -2.86 -20.68
C SER A 309 7.93 -3.68 -21.82
N PRO A 310 8.65 -3.92 -22.93
CA PRO A 310 8.11 -4.62 -24.10
C PRO A 310 7.78 -6.10 -23.84
N ASP A 311 8.20 -6.65 -22.71
CA ASP A 311 8.13 -8.08 -22.38
C ASP A 311 6.77 -8.49 -21.75
N PHE A 312 5.87 -7.54 -21.47
CA PHE A 312 4.55 -7.80 -20.89
C PHE A 312 3.40 -7.44 -21.85
N ASN A 313 3.07 -8.33 -22.78
CA ASN A 313 1.77 -8.30 -23.43
C ASN A 313 0.74 -8.99 -22.52
N ILE A 314 -0.15 -8.20 -21.92
CA ILE A 314 -1.34 -8.73 -21.23
C ILE A 314 -2.27 -9.28 -22.33
N SER A 315 -2.07 -10.53 -22.73
CA SER A 315 -3.13 -11.25 -23.44
C SER A 315 -4.29 -11.41 -22.47
N SER A 316 -5.45 -10.91 -22.85
CA SER A 316 -6.69 -11.08 -22.08
C SER A 316 -7.24 -12.51 -22.16
N ASP A 317 -6.58 -13.38 -22.93
CA ASP A 317 -6.92 -14.78 -23.10
C ASP A 317 -6.14 -15.63 -22.10
N ASP A 318 -6.63 -15.68 -20.88
CA ASP A 318 -6.79 -16.94 -20.17
C ASP A 318 -7.60 -16.66 -18.90
N PRO A 319 -8.93 -16.87 -18.93
CA PRO A 319 -9.64 -17.00 -17.67
C PRO A 319 -9.00 -18.19 -16.98
N VAL A 320 -8.34 -17.95 -15.84
CA VAL A 320 -8.01 -19.03 -14.91
C VAL A 320 -9.35 -19.51 -14.36
N SER A 321 -10.01 -20.36 -15.14
CA SER A 321 -11.13 -21.18 -14.71
C SER A 321 -10.56 -22.21 -13.77
N VAL A 322 -10.40 -21.83 -12.51
CA VAL A 322 -10.40 -22.82 -11.43
C VAL A 322 -11.79 -23.43 -11.41
N THR A 323 -11.96 -24.48 -12.20
CA THR A 323 -13.09 -25.39 -12.07
C THR A 323 -13.07 -25.89 -10.64
N PRO A 324 -14.07 -25.58 -9.79
CA PRO A 324 -14.11 -26.15 -8.46
C PRO A 324 -14.45 -27.62 -8.63
N THR A 325 -13.45 -28.49 -8.64
CA THR A 325 -13.65 -29.91 -8.34
C THR A 325 -13.89 -30.01 -6.84
N ALA A 326 -15.04 -29.52 -6.39
CA ALA A 326 -15.51 -29.67 -5.03
C ALA A 326 -16.92 -30.25 -5.11
N SER A 327 -17.02 -31.54 -4.78
CA SER A 327 -18.26 -32.13 -4.27
C SER A 327 -18.93 -31.15 -3.29
N PRO A 328 -20.26 -31.10 -3.18
CA PRO A 328 -20.95 -30.18 -2.28
C PRO A 328 -20.80 -30.64 -0.82
N SER A 329 -19.56 -30.66 -0.32
CA SER A 329 -19.28 -30.84 1.10
C SER A 329 -19.64 -29.54 1.81
N LYS A 330 -20.41 -29.66 2.88
CA LYS A 330 -20.65 -28.59 3.83
C LYS A 330 -19.59 -28.69 4.92
N ILE A 331 -19.14 -27.55 5.40
CA ILE A 331 -18.24 -27.45 6.54
C ILE A 331 -18.95 -26.74 7.68
N THR A 332 -18.59 -27.07 8.91
CA THR A 332 -19.13 -26.46 10.12
C THR A 332 -18.02 -25.76 10.89
N VAL A 333 -18.26 -24.50 11.24
CA VAL A 333 -17.34 -23.66 12.01
C VAL A 333 -18.00 -23.20 13.29
N ASN A 334 -17.20 -22.87 14.29
CA ASN A 334 -17.64 -22.18 15.49
C ASN A 334 -17.41 -20.67 15.29
N TYR A 335 -18.47 -19.88 15.33
CA TYR A 335 -18.41 -18.44 15.15
C TYR A 335 -18.75 -17.72 16.45
N SER A 336 -17.90 -16.80 16.89
CA SER A 336 -18.11 -15.96 18.06
C SER A 336 -18.04 -14.46 17.76
N VAL A 337 -18.82 -13.69 18.52
CA VAL A 337 -18.67 -12.23 18.62
C VAL A 337 -18.31 -11.91 20.07
N GLN A 338 -17.18 -11.25 20.27
CA GLN A 338 -16.66 -10.86 21.58
C GLN A 338 -16.71 -9.33 21.74
N ILE A 339 -17.48 -8.85 22.71
CA ILE A 339 -17.51 -7.44 23.13
C ILE A 339 -17.07 -7.40 24.61
N ASN A 340 -18.03 -7.37 25.52
CA ASN A 340 -17.82 -7.61 26.96
C ASN A 340 -18.17 -9.05 27.34
N LYS A 341 -19.09 -9.66 26.60
CA LYS A 341 -19.46 -11.07 26.68
C LYS A 341 -19.22 -11.70 25.31
N THR A 342 -18.98 -13.01 25.31
CA THR A 342 -18.82 -13.78 24.07
C THR A 342 -20.13 -14.47 23.74
N TYR A 343 -20.63 -14.22 22.53
CA TYR A 343 -21.78 -14.93 21.96
C TYR A 343 -21.29 -15.85 20.86
N SER A 344 -21.62 -17.14 20.94
CA SER A 344 -21.12 -18.14 19.98
C SER A 344 -22.26 -18.92 19.34
N THR A 345 -22.04 -19.37 18.11
CA THR A 345 -22.95 -20.27 17.40
C THR A 345 -22.18 -21.14 16.42
N SER A 346 -22.63 -22.37 16.19
CA SER A 346 -22.10 -23.21 15.11
C SER A 346 -22.78 -22.84 13.80
N VAL A 347 -22.01 -22.63 12.74
CA VAL A 347 -22.50 -22.23 11.42
C VAL A 347 -22.06 -23.26 10.39
N THR A 348 -22.97 -23.66 9.51
CA THR A 348 -22.68 -24.60 8.43
C THR A 348 -22.77 -23.88 7.09
N VAL A 349 -21.68 -23.85 6.33
CA VAL A 349 -21.56 -23.20 5.01
C VAL A 349 -21.04 -24.20 3.97
N LYS A 350 -21.03 -23.80 2.69
CA LYS A 350 -20.41 -24.63 1.64
C LYS A 350 -18.90 -24.60 1.81
N ASN A 351 -18.23 -25.70 1.46
CA ASN A 351 -16.78 -25.69 1.36
C ASN A 351 -16.32 -24.64 0.35
N GLY A 352 -15.27 -23.89 0.68
CA GLY A 352 -14.78 -22.75 -0.11
C GLY A 352 -15.45 -21.40 0.21
N SER A 353 -16.42 -21.37 1.13
CA SER A 353 -16.99 -20.11 1.64
C SER A 353 -15.95 -19.24 2.35
N VAL A 354 -16.20 -17.93 2.35
CA VAL A 354 -15.37 -16.95 3.06
C VAL A 354 -15.95 -16.61 4.43
N PHE A 355 -15.17 -15.93 5.27
CA PHE A 355 -15.58 -15.50 6.61
C PHE A 355 -16.90 -14.70 6.57
N LEU A 356 -17.09 -13.85 5.56
CA LEU A 356 -18.33 -13.08 5.37
C LEU A 356 -19.57 -13.98 5.24
N ASP A 357 -19.47 -15.11 4.51
CA ASP A 357 -20.58 -16.07 4.37
C ASP A 357 -20.98 -16.64 5.74
N VAL A 358 -20.00 -16.87 6.63
CA VAL A 358 -20.23 -17.33 8.00
C VAL A 358 -20.95 -16.25 8.80
N MET A 359 -20.52 -14.99 8.71
CA MET A 359 -21.17 -13.87 9.39
C MET A 359 -22.63 -13.71 8.92
N GLU A 360 -22.89 -13.77 7.61
CA GLU A 360 -24.23 -13.70 7.05
C GLU A 360 -25.12 -14.85 7.51
N ALA A 361 -24.57 -16.07 7.57
CA ALA A 361 -25.28 -17.24 8.05
C ALA A 361 -25.57 -17.15 9.57
N ALA A 362 -24.64 -16.63 10.37
CA ALA A 362 -24.86 -16.36 11.79
C ALA A 362 -25.94 -15.30 12.01
N GLN A 363 -25.91 -14.20 11.24
CA GLN A 363 -26.92 -13.15 11.26
C GLN A 363 -28.31 -13.68 10.93
N LYS A 364 -28.43 -14.61 9.97
CA LYS A 364 -29.70 -15.28 9.63
C LYS A 364 -30.22 -16.16 10.77
N LYS A 365 -29.33 -16.78 11.55
CA LYS A 365 -29.72 -17.59 12.72
C LYS A 365 -30.19 -16.74 13.90
N ASN A 366 -29.48 -15.66 14.20
CA ASN A 366 -29.86 -14.74 15.27
C ASN A 366 -29.39 -13.31 14.94
N ARG A 367 -30.31 -12.52 14.39
CA ARG A 367 -30.03 -11.15 13.99
C ARG A 367 -29.68 -10.25 15.17
N THR A 368 -30.27 -10.48 16.35
CA THR A 368 -30.01 -9.64 17.53
C THR A 368 -28.57 -9.77 18.02
N LEU A 369 -27.99 -10.98 17.96
CA LEU A 369 -26.64 -11.24 18.45
C LEU A 369 -25.56 -11.10 17.36
N PHE A 370 -25.90 -11.31 16.10
CA PHE A 370 -24.92 -11.40 15.02
C PHE A 370 -25.21 -10.42 13.88
N CYS A 371 -25.98 -9.35 14.11
CA CYS A 371 -26.09 -8.30 13.11
C CYS A 371 -24.78 -7.54 12.95
N PHE A 372 -24.46 -7.18 11.72
CA PHE A 372 -23.28 -6.41 11.38
C PHE A 372 -23.54 -5.52 10.17
N THR A 373 -22.68 -4.52 9.99
CA THR A 373 -22.64 -3.67 8.81
C THR A 373 -21.25 -3.72 8.21
N THR A 374 -21.17 -3.71 6.89
CA THR A 374 -19.92 -3.60 6.13
C THR A 374 -19.94 -2.40 5.21
N GLU A 375 -18.78 -1.82 4.97
CA GLU A 375 -18.54 -0.84 3.91
C GLU A 375 -17.57 -1.40 2.88
N GLU A 376 -17.82 -1.13 1.61
CA GLU A 376 -16.94 -1.57 0.51
C GLU A 376 -15.70 -0.67 0.40
N SER A 377 -14.53 -1.29 0.35
CA SER A 377 -13.23 -0.61 0.22
C SER A 377 -12.41 -1.18 -0.96
N SER A 378 -11.26 -0.58 -1.25
CA SER A 378 -10.30 -1.13 -2.23
C SER A 378 -9.74 -2.50 -1.82
N TRP A 379 -9.90 -2.89 -0.55
CA TRP A 379 -9.54 -4.21 -0.01
C TRP A 379 -10.72 -5.17 0.09
N GLY A 380 -11.92 -4.73 -0.29
CA GLY A 380 -13.17 -5.48 -0.14
C GLY A 380 -14.00 -5.03 1.08
N PRO A 381 -14.95 -5.86 1.54
CA PRO A 381 -15.88 -5.51 2.61
C PRO A 381 -15.15 -5.37 3.95
N TYR A 382 -15.26 -4.20 4.56
CA TYR A 382 -14.73 -3.88 5.88
C TYR A 382 -15.85 -3.83 6.91
N VAL A 383 -15.70 -4.50 8.05
CA VAL A 383 -16.73 -4.56 9.10
C VAL A 383 -16.71 -3.26 9.91
N THR A 384 -17.73 -2.43 9.76
CA THR A 384 -17.83 -1.13 10.43
C THR A 384 -18.63 -1.19 11.73
N SER A 385 -19.58 -2.12 11.85
CA SER A 385 -20.31 -2.32 13.09
C SER A 385 -20.74 -3.77 13.31
N VAL A 386 -20.86 -4.17 14.57
CA VAL A 386 -21.50 -5.43 15.01
C VAL A 386 -22.40 -5.10 16.20
N GLN A 387 -23.62 -5.64 16.22
CA GLN A 387 -24.65 -5.28 17.21
C GLN A 387 -24.93 -3.76 17.31
N GLY A 388 -24.72 -3.02 16.23
CA GLY A 388 -24.86 -1.55 16.19
C GLY A 388 -23.74 -0.77 16.87
N ILE A 389 -22.73 -1.43 17.43
CA ILE A 389 -21.52 -0.78 17.96
C ILE A 389 -20.59 -0.49 16.77
N GLN A 390 -20.38 0.79 16.49
CA GLN A 390 -19.61 1.26 15.34
C GLN A 390 -18.15 1.46 15.72
N ALA A 391 -17.24 1.00 14.86
CA ALA A 391 -15.82 1.33 14.92
C ALA A 391 -15.63 2.85 14.80
N ASN A 392 -14.69 3.40 15.57
CA ASN A 392 -14.43 4.84 15.58
C ASN A 392 -12.93 5.11 15.62
N ASN A 393 -12.47 5.89 14.63
CA ASN A 393 -11.05 6.20 14.45
C ASN A 393 -10.49 7.11 15.56
N ASN A 394 -11.27 8.13 15.97
CA ASN A 394 -10.89 9.03 17.07
C ASN A 394 -10.82 8.28 18.41
N ASP A 395 -11.65 7.27 18.62
CA ASP A 395 -11.62 6.40 19.80
C ASP A 395 -10.60 5.25 19.68
N ARG A 396 -9.96 5.10 18.50
CA ARG A 396 -9.05 4.00 18.15
C ARG A 396 -9.68 2.62 18.36
N THR A 397 -10.93 2.46 17.95
CA THR A 397 -11.71 1.24 18.14
C THR A 397 -12.11 0.60 16.82
N TYR A 398 -12.07 -0.72 16.75
CA TYR A 398 -12.35 -1.48 15.53
C TYR A 398 -12.81 -2.91 15.84
N TRP A 399 -13.23 -3.62 14.78
CA TRP A 399 -13.58 -5.04 14.83
C TRP A 399 -12.42 -5.89 14.30
N GLU A 400 -11.71 -6.56 15.22
CA GLU A 400 -10.64 -7.49 14.91
C GLU A 400 -11.23 -8.83 14.46
N LEU A 401 -10.63 -9.43 13.43
CA LEU A 401 -11.01 -10.75 12.91
C LEU A 401 -9.97 -11.77 13.33
N LEU A 402 -10.41 -12.87 13.94
CA LEU A 402 -9.52 -13.94 14.37
C LEU A 402 -9.99 -15.31 13.85
N SER A 403 -9.02 -16.20 13.65
CA SER A 403 -9.26 -17.63 13.48
C SER A 403 -8.36 -18.40 14.42
N ASN A 404 -8.95 -19.29 15.21
CA ASN A 404 -8.28 -20.12 16.21
C ASN A 404 -7.40 -19.29 17.17
N GLY A 405 -7.93 -18.13 17.60
CA GLY A 405 -7.27 -17.20 18.53
C GLY A 405 -6.16 -16.33 17.93
N LYS A 406 -5.94 -16.37 16.60
CA LYS A 406 -4.93 -15.56 15.92
C LYS A 406 -5.58 -14.56 14.98
N SER A 407 -5.09 -13.32 14.99
CA SER A 407 -5.54 -12.26 14.10
C SER A 407 -5.33 -12.65 12.64
N LEU A 408 -6.32 -12.38 11.81
CA LEU A 408 -6.29 -12.71 10.39
C LEU A 408 -5.48 -11.67 9.60
N SER A 409 -4.70 -12.14 8.62
CA SER A 409 -4.05 -11.27 7.63
C SER A 409 -4.94 -10.97 6.41
N GLN A 410 -6.22 -11.36 6.44
CA GLN A 410 -7.17 -11.18 5.33
C GLN A 410 -8.52 -10.69 5.85
N GLY A 411 -9.20 -9.88 5.05
CA GLY A 411 -10.54 -9.38 5.38
C GLY A 411 -11.64 -10.45 5.26
N VAL A 412 -12.84 -10.10 5.72
CA VAL A 412 -13.98 -11.03 5.77
C VAL A 412 -14.39 -11.57 4.39
N GLY A 413 -14.18 -10.79 3.34
CA GLY A 413 -14.49 -11.17 1.96
C GLY A 413 -13.43 -12.05 1.28
N SER A 414 -12.28 -12.28 1.91
CA SER A 414 -11.14 -12.98 1.29
C SER A 414 -10.70 -14.23 2.05
N TYR A 415 -10.84 -14.23 3.38
CA TYR A 415 -10.44 -15.39 4.20
C TYR A 415 -11.36 -16.59 3.96
N VAL A 416 -10.87 -17.61 3.27
CA VAL A 416 -11.57 -18.87 3.04
C VAL A 416 -11.52 -19.72 4.32
N VAL A 417 -12.69 -20.04 4.85
CA VAL A 417 -12.83 -20.75 6.14
C VAL A 417 -12.68 -22.27 5.95
N LYS A 418 -12.20 -22.95 6.99
CA LYS A 418 -11.99 -24.40 7.02
C LYS A 418 -12.90 -25.07 8.03
N ASP A 419 -13.18 -26.35 7.80
CA ASP A 419 -13.99 -27.15 8.72
C ASP A 419 -13.35 -27.17 10.12
N GLY A 420 -14.17 -26.93 11.14
CA GLY A 420 -13.73 -26.88 12.54
C GLY A 420 -13.05 -25.58 12.98
N ASP A 421 -12.94 -24.56 12.11
CA ASP A 421 -12.37 -23.26 12.51
C ASP A 421 -13.15 -22.62 13.67
N ASN A 422 -12.41 -22.02 14.61
CA ASN A 422 -12.96 -21.13 15.63
C ASN A 422 -12.77 -19.68 15.19
N LEU A 423 -13.79 -19.13 14.54
CA LEU A 423 -13.80 -17.78 14.00
C LEU A 423 -14.34 -16.80 15.04
N GLU A 424 -13.69 -15.66 15.21
CA GLU A 424 -14.09 -14.65 16.17
C GLU A 424 -14.06 -13.26 15.55
N VAL A 425 -15.08 -12.45 15.86
CA VAL A 425 -15.09 -11.01 15.63
C VAL A 425 -15.04 -10.32 16.99
N ARG A 426 -13.94 -9.63 17.29
CA ARG A 426 -13.65 -9.06 18.60
C ARG A 426 -13.65 -7.54 18.54
N TRP A 427 -14.34 -6.92 19.49
CA TRP A 427 -14.23 -5.48 19.72
C TRP A 427 -12.85 -5.16 20.31
N ALA A 428 -12.04 -4.38 19.60
CA ALA A 428 -10.65 -4.14 19.92
C ALA A 428 -10.30 -2.65 19.90
N LYS A 429 -9.15 -2.33 20.49
CA LYS A 429 -8.49 -1.03 20.40
C LYS A 429 -7.11 -1.17 19.78
N TYR A 430 -6.64 -0.11 19.11
CA TYR A 430 -5.28 -0.02 18.60
C TYR A 430 -4.24 0.05 19.72
#